data_AF-A0A562KQU0-F1
#
_entry.id   AF-A0A562KQU0-F1
#
_cell.length_a   1.000
_cell.length_b   1.000
_cell.length_c   1.000
_cell.angle_alpha   90.00
_cell.angle_beta   90.00
_cell.angle_gamma   90.00
#
_symmetry.space_group_name_H-M   'P 1'
#
loop_
_entity.id
_entity.type
_entity.pdbx_description
1 polymer ?
#
loop_
_entity_poly.entity_id
_entity_poly.type
_entity_poly.pdbx_seq_one_letter_code
_entity_poly.pdbx_strand_id
1 'polypeptide(L)'
;MIAWEHVVRNPERAYDIGTSSMRYRALNPRMTFWYRMPEGSLVERSLPLQLREDVLRCLRFRNAHAVRVAMLQHLARREGLRFHPDVFVEAGIDPETWQAMKTPRRILWLAAAATLACLLGFAALVSQSVSPGFLALGAVALLVLAFGITSKGWQAAYPRLSEIITFRPGS
;
A
#
# COMPACT_ATOMS: atom_id res chain seq x y z
N MET A 1 -4.59 13.64 -21.54
CA MET A 1 -5.82 13.19 -20.84
C MET A 1 -5.77 11.67 -20.77
N ILE A 2 -6.10 11.04 -19.63
CA ILE A 2 -6.20 9.58 -19.56
C ILE A 2 -7.61 9.22 -19.98
N ALA A 3 -7.74 8.51 -21.09
CA ALA A 3 -9.00 7.95 -21.54
C ALA A 3 -9.23 6.67 -20.72
N TRP A 4 -9.91 6.84 -19.60
CA TRP A 4 -10.09 5.80 -18.59
C TRP A 4 -10.71 4.54 -19.19
N GLU A 5 -11.58 4.66 -20.21
CA GLU A 5 -12.19 3.60 -21.04
C GLU A 5 -11.22 2.51 -21.47
N HIS A 6 -9.97 2.85 -21.72
CA HIS A 6 -8.93 1.92 -22.13
C HIS A 6 -8.23 1.21 -20.97
N VAL A 7 -8.55 1.53 -19.72
CA VAL A 7 -8.07 0.75 -18.57
C VAL A 7 -8.79 -0.59 -18.56
N VAL A 8 -8.00 -1.66 -18.67
CA VAL A 8 -8.49 -3.04 -18.89
C VAL A 8 -7.89 -4.02 -17.89
N ARG A 9 -8.50 -5.20 -17.80
CA ARG A 9 -7.96 -6.33 -17.06
C ARG A 9 -6.75 -6.93 -17.78
N ASN A 10 -5.78 -7.39 -17.01
CA ASN A 10 -4.70 -8.24 -17.49
C ASN A 10 -4.87 -9.65 -16.89
N PRO A 11 -5.28 -10.66 -17.69
CA PRO A 11 -5.52 -12.02 -17.20
C PRO A 11 -4.26 -12.71 -16.68
N GLU A 12 -3.06 -12.27 -17.09
CA GLU A 12 -1.78 -12.87 -16.68
C GLU A 12 -1.30 -12.41 -15.29
N ARG A 13 -1.97 -11.42 -14.70
CA ARG A 13 -1.62 -10.85 -13.40
C ARG A 13 -2.68 -11.17 -12.35
N ALA A 14 -2.27 -11.25 -11.09
CA ALA A 14 -3.17 -11.43 -9.96
C ALA A 14 -4.09 -10.21 -9.74
N TYR A 15 -3.62 -9.01 -10.09
CA TYR A 15 -4.33 -7.75 -10.00
C TYR A 15 -4.11 -6.89 -11.24
N ASP A 16 -5.07 -6.01 -11.50
CA ASP A 16 -5.09 -5.12 -12.67
C ASP A 16 -4.61 -3.70 -12.30
N ILE A 17 -4.85 -3.29 -11.05
CA ILE A 17 -4.44 -2.00 -10.49
C ILE A 17 -3.58 -2.26 -9.26
N GLY A 18 -2.38 -1.66 -9.23
CA GLY A 18 -1.42 -1.84 -8.15
C GLY A 18 -0.62 -0.59 -7.85
N THR A 19 0.46 -0.74 -7.10
CA THR A 19 1.40 0.34 -6.80
C THR A 19 2.79 -0.05 -7.27
N SER A 20 3.50 0.84 -7.98
CA SER A 20 4.86 0.56 -8.42
C SER A 20 5.81 0.54 -7.21
N SER A 21 6.34 -0.63 -6.86
CA SER A 21 7.22 -0.85 -5.71
C SER A 21 8.72 -0.66 -6.00
N MET A 22 9.11 0.00 -7.11
CA MET A 22 10.53 0.22 -7.37
C MET A 22 11.16 1.07 -6.25
N ARG A 23 12.18 0.46 -5.62
CA ARG A 23 12.86 0.78 -4.35
C ARG A 23 13.35 2.22 -4.14
N TYR A 24 13.22 3.10 -5.13
CA TYR A 24 13.60 4.52 -5.05
C TYR A 24 12.42 5.50 -4.96
N ARG A 25 11.16 5.04 -5.01
CA ARG A 25 9.95 5.90 -5.00
C ARG A 25 9.09 5.83 -3.73
N ALA A 26 9.68 5.48 -2.59
CA ALA A 26 8.97 5.49 -1.30
C ALA A 26 8.31 6.85 -0.97
N LEU A 27 8.85 7.95 -1.53
CA LEU A 27 8.34 9.31 -1.34
C LEU A 27 7.15 9.69 -2.25
N ASN A 28 6.92 8.96 -3.35
CA ASN A 28 5.85 9.29 -4.29
C ASN A 28 5.26 8.00 -4.90
N PRO A 29 4.38 7.30 -4.14
CA PRO A 29 3.76 6.08 -4.62
C PRO A 29 2.96 6.38 -5.89
N ARG A 30 3.09 5.51 -6.90
CA ARG A 30 2.34 5.62 -8.16
C ARG A 30 1.43 4.44 -8.29
N MET A 31 0.18 4.72 -8.66
CA MET A 31 -0.78 3.70 -9.06
C MET A 31 -0.40 3.22 -10.45
N THR A 32 -0.23 1.91 -10.62
CA THR A 32 -0.04 1.26 -11.92
C THR A 32 -1.33 0.62 -12.38
N PHE A 33 -1.54 0.61 -13.68
CA PHE A 33 -2.73 0.03 -14.31
C PHE A 33 -2.42 -0.40 -15.74
N TRP A 34 -3.15 -1.40 -16.22
CA TRP A 34 -3.04 -1.86 -17.61
C TRP A 34 -3.94 -1.05 -18.53
N TYR A 35 -3.37 -0.65 -19.66
CA TYR A 35 -4.02 0.21 -20.64
C TYR A 35 -3.98 -0.46 -22.01
N ARG A 36 -5.15 -0.61 -22.65
CA ARG A 36 -5.27 -1.09 -24.03
C ARG A 36 -5.13 0.08 -24.99
N MET A 37 -4.06 0.07 -25.74
CA MET A 37 -3.83 1.08 -26.76
C MET A 37 -4.75 0.85 -27.99
N PRO A 38 -4.98 1.86 -28.85
CA PRO A 38 -5.85 1.74 -30.02
C PRO A 38 -5.47 0.60 -30.97
N GLU A 39 -4.17 0.32 -31.10
CA GLU A 39 -3.60 -0.77 -31.89
C GLU A 39 -3.78 -2.17 -31.25
N GLY A 40 -4.42 -2.25 -30.09
CA GLY A 40 -4.73 -3.50 -29.38
C GLY A 40 -3.65 -3.96 -28.40
N SER A 41 -2.48 -3.31 -28.38
CA SER A 41 -1.39 -3.63 -27.46
C SER A 41 -1.78 -3.31 -26.00
N LEU A 42 -1.31 -4.14 -25.06
CA LEU A 42 -1.46 -3.90 -23.63
C LEU A 42 -0.17 -3.30 -23.07
N VAL A 43 -0.28 -2.12 -22.46
CA VAL A 43 0.85 -1.43 -21.84
C VAL A 43 0.55 -1.11 -20.38
N GLU A 44 1.55 -1.26 -19.52
CA GLU A 44 1.45 -0.78 -18.14
C GLU A 44 1.66 0.74 -18.12
N ARG A 45 0.72 1.47 -17.51
CA ARG A 45 0.83 2.91 -17.27
C ARG A 45 0.84 3.19 -15.77
N SER A 46 1.36 4.36 -15.40
CA SER A 46 1.40 4.76 -13.99
C SER A 46 1.07 6.24 -13.78
N LEU A 47 0.38 6.54 -12.69
CA LEU A 47 -0.02 7.89 -12.29
C LEU A 47 0.36 8.13 -10.81
N PRO A 48 0.84 9.33 -10.41
CA PRO A 48 1.08 9.63 -8.99
C PRO A 48 -0.19 9.42 -8.16
N LEU A 49 -0.11 8.54 -7.16
CA LEU A 49 -1.24 8.24 -6.28
C LEU A 49 -1.37 9.29 -5.17
N GLN A 50 -0.24 9.86 -4.74
CA GLN A 50 -0.25 11.07 -3.95
C GLN A 50 -0.16 12.27 -4.89
N LEU A 51 -1.25 13.04 -4.95
CA LEU A 51 -1.27 14.39 -5.50
C LEU A 51 -0.50 15.30 -4.51
N ARG A 52 0.82 15.08 -4.39
CA ARG A 52 1.66 15.94 -3.58
C ARG A 52 1.77 17.30 -4.26
N GLU A 53 1.85 18.32 -3.40
CA GLU A 53 2.32 19.64 -3.79
C GLU A 53 3.66 19.46 -4.50
N ASP A 54 3.69 19.74 -5.79
CA ASP A 54 4.95 20.00 -6.46
C ASP A 54 5.41 21.35 -5.92
N VAL A 55 6.32 21.33 -4.94
CA VAL A 55 6.86 22.55 -4.28
C VAL A 55 7.45 23.50 -5.32
N LEU A 56 7.91 22.97 -6.46
CA LEU A 56 8.45 23.76 -7.57
C LEU A 56 7.37 24.31 -8.51
N ARG A 57 6.16 23.72 -8.53
CA ARG A 57 5.06 24.13 -9.44
C ARG A 57 3.82 24.68 -8.73
N CYS A 58 3.83 24.83 -7.40
CA CYS A 58 2.75 25.43 -6.59
C CYS A 58 1.34 24.86 -6.87
N LEU A 59 1.23 23.61 -7.32
CA LEU A 59 -0.07 22.96 -7.55
C LEU A 59 -0.59 22.39 -6.22
N ARG A 60 -1.35 23.21 -5.49
CA ARG A 60 -2.05 22.80 -4.27
C ARG A 60 -3.47 22.38 -4.58
N PHE A 61 -3.71 21.08 -4.65
CA PHE A 61 -5.07 20.55 -4.70
C PHE A 61 -5.67 20.57 -3.29
N ARG A 62 -6.41 21.63 -2.94
CA ARG A 62 -7.17 21.68 -1.67
C ARG A 62 -8.12 20.49 -1.51
N ASN A 63 -8.57 19.92 -2.63
CA ASN A 63 -9.45 18.75 -2.70
C ASN A 63 -8.71 17.45 -3.08
N ALA A 64 -7.38 17.35 -2.85
CA ALA A 64 -6.57 16.19 -3.23
C ALA A 64 -7.13 14.84 -2.75
N HIS A 65 -7.75 14.80 -1.57
CA HIS A 65 -8.42 13.60 -1.07
C HIS A 65 -9.67 13.26 -1.90
N ALA A 66 -10.56 14.23 -2.12
CA ALA A 66 -11.76 14.03 -2.93
C ALA A 66 -11.44 13.62 -4.37
N VAL A 67 -10.38 14.18 -4.98
CA VAL A 67 -9.92 13.78 -6.32
C VAL A 67 -9.47 12.32 -6.34
N ARG A 68 -8.72 11.88 -5.32
CA ARG A 68 -8.29 10.47 -5.19
C ARG A 68 -9.47 9.53 -4.98
N VAL A 69 -10.42 9.89 -4.12
CA VAL A 69 -11.66 9.12 -3.91
C VAL A 69 -12.44 9.01 -5.22
N ALA A 70 -12.67 10.13 -5.92
CA ALA A 70 -13.40 10.14 -7.18
C ALA A 70 -12.72 9.29 -8.27
N MET A 71 -11.39 9.35 -8.36
CA MET A 71 -10.61 8.52 -9.28
C MET A 71 -10.75 7.03 -8.97
N LEU A 72 -10.56 6.64 -7.70
CA LEU A 72 -10.66 5.23 -7.31
C LEU A 72 -12.10 4.71 -7.42
N GLN A 73 -13.11 5.52 -7.10
CA GLN A 73 -14.51 5.18 -7.32
C GLN A 73 -14.83 5.01 -8.81
N HIS A 74 -14.30 5.87 -9.68
CA HIS A 74 -14.49 5.73 -11.12
C HIS A 74 -13.90 4.42 -11.64
N LEU A 75 -12.70 4.03 -11.16
CA LEU A 75 -12.10 2.76 -11.51
C LEU A 75 -12.86 1.58 -10.90
N ALA A 76 -13.33 1.69 -9.66
CA ALA A 76 -14.08 0.64 -8.96
C ALA A 76 -15.45 0.36 -9.60
N ARG A 77 -16.06 1.35 -10.27
CA ARG A 77 -17.29 1.13 -11.04
C ARG A 77 -17.09 0.28 -12.30
N ARG A 78 -15.85 0.07 -12.74
CA ARG A 78 -15.56 -0.79 -13.89
C ARG A 78 -15.64 -2.24 -13.49
N GLU A 79 -16.38 -2.99 -14.30
CA GLU A 79 -16.60 -4.40 -14.03
C GLU A 79 -15.30 -5.20 -14.06
N GLY A 80 -15.10 -5.98 -12.99
CA GLY A 80 -14.06 -7.00 -12.92
C GLY A 80 -12.63 -6.50 -12.72
N LEU A 81 -12.39 -5.20 -12.52
CA LEU A 81 -11.05 -4.73 -12.16
C LEU A 81 -10.67 -5.22 -10.75
N ARG A 82 -9.46 -5.79 -10.67
CA ARG A 82 -8.87 -6.31 -9.43
C ARG A 82 -7.83 -5.33 -8.91
N PHE A 83 -7.97 -4.91 -7.66
CA PHE A 83 -7.10 -3.95 -7.00
C PHE A 83 -6.21 -4.64 -5.98
N HIS A 84 -4.93 -4.31 -6.01
CA HIS A 84 -4.03 -4.64 -4.90
C HIS A 84 -4.36 -3.75 -3.68
N PRO A 85 -4.43 -4.30 -2.46
CA PRO A 85 -4.74 -3.53 -1.24
C PRO A 85 -3.86 -2.31 -1.00
N ASP A 86 -2.57 -2.40 -1.38
CA ASP A 86 -1.63 -1.30 -1.23
C ASP A 86 -2.10 -0.01 -1.92
N VAL A 87 -2.90 -0.09 -2.99
CA VAL A 87 -3.48 1.10 -3.63
C VAL A 87 -4.32 1.91 -2.63
N PHE A 88 -5.11 1.24 -1.78
CA PHE A 88 -5.94 1.85 -0.76
C PHE A 88 -5.14 2.30 0.47
N VAL A 89 -4.14 1.51 0.86
CA VAL A 89 -3.19 1.85 1.93
C VAL A 89 -2.41 3.12 1.59
N GLU A 90 -1.87 3.21 0.38
CA GLU A 90 -1.13 4.37 -0.12
C GLU A 90 -2.02 5.60 -0.33
N ALA A 91 -3.26 5.39 -0.77
CA ALA A 91 -4.23 6.46 -0.88
C ALA A 91 -4.75 6.93 0.49
N GLY A 92 -4.66 6.08 1.52
CA GLY A 92 -5.23 6.32 2.83
C GLY A 92 -6.76 6.33 2.79
N ILE A 93 -7.37 5.49 1.95
CA ILE A 93 -8.82 5.43 1.72
C ILE A 93 -9.30 4.02 2.04
N ASP A 94 -10.38 3.92 2.80
CA ASP A 94 -11.06 2.65 3.07
C ASP A 94 -11.84 2.24 1.82
N PRO A 95 -11.59 1.05 1.23
CA PRO A 95 -12.25 0.61 0.00
C PRO A 95 -13.77 0.40 0.17
N GLU A 96 -14.28 0.16 1.38
CA GLU A 96 -15.72 -0.04 1.61
C GLU A 96 -16.44 1.29 1.83
N THR A 97 -15.92 2.11 2.73
CA THR A 97 -16.59 3.34 3.16
C THR A 97 -16.21 4.56 2.33
N TRP A 98 -15.13 4.47 1.55
CA TRP A 98 -14.51 5.59 0.83
C TRP A 98 -14.04 6.74 1.72
N GLN A 99 -13.96 6.50 3.04
CA GLN A 99 -13.49 7.47 4.02
C GLN A 99 -11.97 7.39 4.21
N ALA A 100 -11.40 8.43 4.82
CA ALA A 100 -9.98 8.44 5.16
C ALA A 100 -9.68 7.37 6.23
N MET A 101 -8.70 6.51 5.96
CA MET A 101 -8.20 5.57 6.96
C MET A 101 -7.30 6.29 7.97
N LYS A 102 -7.31 5.82 9.22
CA LYS A 102 -6.45 6.34 10.29
C LYS A 102 -4.99 5.89 10.08
N THR A 103 -4.31 6.54 9.14
CA THR A 103 -2.86 6.47 8.89
C THR A 103 -2.25 5.06 9.02
N PRO A 104 -2.62 4.12 8.13
CA PRO A 104 -2.17 2.72 8.19
C PRO A 104 -0.64 2.58 8.25
N ARG A 105 0.09 3.37 7.47
CA ARG A 105 1.56 3.39 7.47
C ARG A 105 2.16 3.85 8.80
N ARG A 106 1.52 4.76 9.54
CA ARG A 106 2.06 5.22 10.83
C ARG A 106 2.07 4.08 11.84
N ILE A 107 1.06 3.22 11.83
CA ILE A 107 0.99 2.04 12.69
C ILE A 107 2.16 1.09 12.37
N LEU A 108 2.42 0.83 11.08
CA LEU A 108 3.56 0.01 10.65
C LEU A 108 4.91 0.63 11.07
N TRP A 109 5.08 1.94 10.92
CA TRP A 109 6.29 2.63 11.37
C TRP A 109 6.49 2.58 12.87
N LEU A 110 5.42 2.76 13.66
CA LEU A 110 5.47 2.64 15.12
C LEU A 110 5.80 1.21 15.55
N ALA A 111 5.20 0.21 14.91
CA ALA A 111 5.51 -1.20 15.18
C ALA A 111 6.98 -1.53 14.84
N ALA A 112 7.49 -1.03 13.71
CA ALA A 112 8.88 -1.20 13.32
C ALA A 112 9.84 -0.50 14.31
N ALA A 113 9.53 0.73 14.72
CA ALA A 113 10.32 1.47 15.70
C ALA A 113 10.33 0.78 17.07
N ALA A 114 9.17 0.29 17.53
CA ALA A 114 9.06 -0.47 18.77
C ALA A 114 9.86 -1.78 18.71
N THR A 115 9.78 -2.50 17.58
CA THR A 115 10.56 -3.74 17.36
C THR A 115 12.06 -3.46 17.40
N LEU A 116 12.50 -2.38 16.74
CA LEU A 116 13.91 -1.96 16.76
C LEU A 116 14.37 -1.61 18.18
N ALA A 117 13.55 -0.85 18.93
CA ALA A 117 13.85 -0.51 20.31
C ALA A 117 13.99 -1.77 21.20
N CYS A 118 13.08 -2.74 21.05
CA CYS A 118 13.15 -4.01 21.77
C CYS A 118 14.42 -4.81 21.43
N LEU A 119 14.81 -4.86 20.16
CA LEU A 119 16.04 -5.55 19.72
C LEU A 119 17.30 -4.88 20.29
N LEU A 120 17.37 -3.55 20.23
CA LEU A 120 18.49 -2.79 20.78
C LEU A 120 18.58 -2.96 22.30
N GLY A 121 17.44 -2.91 23.00
CA GLY A 121 17.37 -3.15 24.44
C GLY A 121 17.81 -4.57 24.81
N PHE A 122 17.32 -5.59 24.09
CA PHE A 122 17.73 -6.97 24.27
C PHE A 122 19.24 -7.15 24.07
N ALA A 123 19.79 -6.62 22.98
CA ALA A 123 21.23 -6.69 22.70
C ALA A 123 22.05 -5.96 23.78
N ALA A 124 21.63 -4.77 24.22
CA ALA A 124 22.33 -4.00 25.24
C ALA A 124 22.39 -4.74 26.58
N LEU A 125 21.30 -5.40 26.98
CA LEU A 125 21.19 -6.08 28.27
C LEU A 125 21.92 -7.42 28.32
N VAL A 126 22.03 -8.11 27.19
CA VAL A 126 22.40 -9.54 27.15
C VAL A 126 23.74 -9.78 26.44
N SER A 127 24.25 -8.80 25.67
CA SER A 127 25.46 -8.98 24.83
C SER A 127 26.74 -9.35 25.58
N GLN A 128 26.88 -8.92 26.84
CA GLN A 128 28.08 -9.21 27.65
C GLN A 128 28.02 -10.59 28.33
N SER A 129 26.84 -11.20 28.41
CA SER A 129 26.59 -12.38 29.26
C SER A 129 26.36 -13.65 28.45
N VAL A 130 26.18 -13.56 27.13
CA VAL A 130 25.72 -14.69 26.31
C VAL A 130 26.47 -14.74 24.99
N SER A 131 26.70 -15.95 24.48
CA SER A 131 27.43 -16.13 23.23
C SER A 131 26.68 -15.51 22.03
N PRO A 132 27.41 -15.13 20.96
CA PRO A 132 26.80 -14.53 19.77
C PRO A 132 25.67 -15.37 19.14
N GLY A 133 25.76 -16.70 19.21
CA GLY A 133 24.73 -17.59 18.68
C GLY A 133 23.40 -17.49 19.42
N PHE A 134 23.43 -17.40 20.75
CA PHE A 134 22.21 -17.23 21.55
C PHE A 134 21.62 -15.83 21.41
N LEU A 135 22.46 -14.80 21.26
CA LEU A 135 21.99 -13.45 20.94
C LEU A 135 21.25 -13.42 19.60
N ALA A 136 21.80 -14.08 18.58
CA ALA A 136 21.15 -14.19 17.28
C ALA A 136 19.81 -14.92 17.36
N LEU A 137 19.75 -16.05 18.07
CA LEU A 137 18.50 -16.80 18.28
C LEU A 137 17.43 -15.97 19.00
N GLY A 138 17.81 -15.24 20.06
CA GLY A 138 16.90 -14.36 20.79
C GLY A 138 16.36 -13.22 19.93
N ALA A 139 17.23 -12.60 19.11
CA ALA A 139 16.83 -11.56 18.18
C ALA A 139 15.85 -12.09 17.11
N VAL A 140 16.11 -13.29 16.55
CA VAL A 140 15.20 -13.94 15.61
C VAL A 140 13.85 -14.23 16.26
N ALA A 141 13.83 -14.76 17.49
CA ALA A 141 12.59 -15.02 18.22
C ALA A 141 11.77 -13.73 18.44
N LEU A 142 12.42 -12.63 18.82
CA LEU A 142 11.76 -11.32 18.98
C LEU A 142 11.19 -10.79 17.66
N LEU A 143 11.92 -10.94 16.56
CA LEU A 143 11.44 -10.55 15.23
C LEU A 143 10.22 -11.36 14.81
N VAL A 144 10.23 -12.68 15.02
CA VAL A 144 9.10 -13.56 14.72
C VAL A 144 7.86 -13.17 15.52
N LEU A 145 8.03 -12.93 16.83
CA LEU A 145 6.94 -12.48 17.70
C LEU A 145 6.37 -11.12 17.28
N ALA A 146 7.25 -10.14 17.04
CA ALA A 146 6.86 -8.81 16.61
C ALA A 146 6.11 -8.83 15.26
N PHE A 147 6.60 -9.64 14.32
CA PHE A 147 5.94 -9.85 13.02
C PHE A 147 4.55 -10.48 13.21
N GLY A 148 4.42 -11.52 14.04
CA GLY A 148 3.14 -12.17 14.33
C GLY A 148 2.12 -11.23 14.97
N ILE A 149 2.53 -10.43 15.95
CA ILE A 149 1.67 -9.43 16.60
C ILE A 149 1.24 -8.36 15.60
N THR A 150 2.17 -7.82 14.82
CA THR A 150 1.89 -6.76 13.85
C THR A 150 0.97 -7.26 12.74
N SER A 151 1.21 -8.47 12.23
CA SER A 151 0.40 -9.11 11.19
C SER A 151 -1.04 -9.34 11.67
N LYS A 152 -1.22 -9.91 12.87
CA LYS A 152 -2.56 -10.12 13.46
C LYS A 152 -3.27 -8.80 13.77
N GLY A 153 -2.55 -7.82 14.32
CA GLY A 153 -3.11 -6.49 14.59
C GLY A 153 -3.55 -5.78 13.31
N TRP A 154 -2.77 -5.91 12.23
CA TRP A 154 -3.13 -5.41 10.91
C TRP A 154 -4.38 -6.09 10.35
N GLN A 155 -4.43 -7.43 10.38
CA GLN A 155 -5.60 -8.18 9.93
C GLN A 155 -6.86 -7.84 10.74
N ALA A 156 -6.74 -7.62 12.05
CA ALA A 156 -7.86 -7.22 12.88
C ALA A 156 -8.34 -5.80 12.59
N ALA A 157 -7.43 -4.86 12.36
CA ALA A 157 -7.77 -3.47 12.07
C ALA A 157 -8.25 -3.25 10.63
N TYR A 158 -7.75 -4.04 9.68
CA TYR A 158 -7.97 -3.90 8.25
C TYR A 158 -8.16 -5.26 7.54
N PRO A 159 -9.19 -6.05 7.91
CA PRO A 159 -9.37 -7.41 7.41
C PRO A 159 -9.55 -7.49 5.89
N ARG A 160 -10.08 -6.43 5.26
CA ARG A 160 -10.30 -6.40 3.80
C ARG A 160 -9.07 -5.97 3.00
N LEU A 161 -8.01 -5.54 3.66
CA LEU A 161 -6.75 -5.15 3.01
C LEU A 161 -5.75 -6.32 2.92
N SER A 162 -6.14 -7.54 3.31
CA SER A 162 -5.29 -8.74 3.17
C SER A 162 -5.49 -9.50 1.85
N GLU A 163 -6.53 -9.17 1.08
CA GLU A 163 -6.92 -9.90 -0.13
C GLU A 163 -7.05 -8.97 -1.33
N ILE A 164 -7.02 -9.54 -2.55
CA ILE A 164 -7.28 -8.77 -3.77
C ILE A 164 -8.71 -8.23 -3.75
N ILE A 165 -8.85 -6.92 -3.91
CA ILE A 165 -10.14 -6.24 -3.81
C ILE A 165 -10.80 -6.19 -5.19
N THR A 166 -12.05 -6.61 -5.25
CA THR A 166 -12.91 -6.45 -6.43
C THR A 166 -14.18 -5.73 -6.04
N PHE A 167 -14.70 -4.92 -6.97
CA PHE A 167 -15.94 -4.18 -6.77
C PHE A 167 -17.01 -4.76 -7.68
N ARG A 168 -18.23 -4.89 -7.14
CA ARG A 168 -19.40 -5.20 -7.96
C ARG A 168 -19.85 -3.90 -8.64
N PRO A 169 -20.23 -3.94 -9.92
CA PRO A 169 -20.92 -2.81 -10.55
C PRO A 169 -22.14 -2.45 -9.69
N GLY A 170 -22.32 -1.15 -9.44
CA GLY A 170 -23.53 -0.66 -8.79
C GLY A 170 -24.71 -0.91 -9.72
N SER A 171 -25.71 -1.64 -9.23
CA SER A 171 -27.03 -1.80 -9.87
C SER A 171 -27.70 -0.45 -10.14
#